data_AF-A0A4Q6DWA6-F1
#
_entry.id   AF-A0A4Q6DWA6-F1
#
_cell.length_a   1.000
_cell.length_b   1.000
_cell.length_c   1.000
_cell.angle_alpha   90.00
_cell.angle_beta   90.00
_cell.angle_gamma   90.00
#
_symmetry.space_group_name_H-M   'P 1'
#
loop_
_entity.id
_entity.type
_entity.pdbx_description
1 polymer ?
#
loop_
_entity_poly.entity_id
_entity_poly.type
_entity_poly.pdbx_seq_one_letter_code
_entity_poly.pdbx_strand_id
1 'polypeptide(L)'
;MKIKNKYVMFTSEFSLGCDGGKRIWATVSAGLNGPVSPQRLIYTIPDQINGHTPFFYLPIAHPEYINEKNELLLTYSINGYEPCVPGCVNGRFNPDYYRPRGIRVPLSLLDPSF
;
A
#
# COMPACT_ATOMS: atom_id res chain seq x y z
N MET A 1 1.88 13.76 1.44
CA MET A 1 0.57 14.44 1.29
C MET A 1 0.07 14.96 2.63
N LYS A 2 -0.88 15.91 2.65
CA LYS A 2 -1.46 16.41 3.91
C LYS A 2 -2.63 15.52 4.35
N ILE A 3 -2.63 15.09 5.61
CA ILE A 3 -3.71 14.35 6.26
C ILE A 3 -4.04 15.09 7.56
N LYS A 4 -5.26 15.62 7.69
CA LYS A 4 -5.63 16.57 8.73
C LYS A 4 -4.60 17.71 8.85
N ASN A 5 -3.92 17.83 9.99
CA ASN A 5 -2.92 18.84 10.31
C ASN A 5 -1.46 18.38 10.10
N LYS A 6 -1.22 17.19 9.53
CA LYS A 6 0.13 16.62 9.35
C LYS A 6 0.44 16.28 7.90
N TYR A 7 1.70 16.09 7.61
CA TYR A 7 2.19 15.58 6.33
C TYR A 7 2.60 14.12 6.50
N VAL A 8 2.03 13.24 5.66
CA VAL A 8 2.30 11.81 5.68
C VAL A 8 2.87 11.39 4.34
N MET A 9 3.94 10.60 4.36
CA MET A 9 4.53 9.96 3.20
C MET A 9 4.36 8.45 3.34
N PHE A 10 3.71 7.84 2.34
CA PHE A 10 3.67 6.39 2.20
C PHE A 10 4.81 5.95 1.28
N THR A 11 5.41 4.83 1.61
CA THR A 11 6.41 4.16 0.77
C THR A 11 6.17 2.66 0.83
N SER A 12 6.71 1.93 -0.11
CA SER A 12 6.66 0.48 -0.13
C SER A 12 8.06 -0.09 -0.24
N GLU A 13 8.20 -1.35 0.14
CA GLU A 13 9.37 -2.11 -0.26
C GLU A 13 9.48 -2.18 -1.77
N PHE A 14 10.72 -2.36 -2.22
CA PHE A 14 11.01 -2.53 -3.62
C PHE A 14 10.46 -3.88 -4.12
N SER A 15 9.66 -3.82 -5.18
CA SER A 15 9.07 -4.99 -5.84
C SER A 15 9.07 -4.73 -7.34
N LEU A 16 9.62 -5.68 -8.13
CA LEU A 16 9.68 -5.64 -9.60
C LEU A 16 9.20 -6.95 -10.23
N GLY A 17 8.69 -7.88 -9.43
CA GLY A 17 8.27 -9.21 -9.80
C GLY A 17 7.63 -9.91 -8.60
N CYS A 18 7.08 -11.10 -8.82
CA CYS A 18 6.64 -11.95 -7.72
C CYS A 18 7.73 -12.19 -6.67
N ASP A 19 7.32 -12.50 -5.44
CA ASP A 19 8.20 -12.81 -4.31
C ASP A 19 9.20 -11.71 -3.91
N GLY A 20 8.97 -10.47 -4.39
CA GLY A 20 9.70 -9.29 -3.95
C GLY A 20 9.25 -8.76 -2.59
N GLY A 21 9.44 -7.45 -2.38
CA GLY A 21 8.90 -6.76 -1.21
C GLY A 21 7.38 -6.96 -1.08
N LYS A 22 6.86 -6.79 0.14
CA LYS A 22 5.42 -6.94 0.45
C LYS A 22 4.90 -5.92 1.48
N ARG A 23 5.76 -5.06 2.00
CA ARG A 23 5.42 -4.14 3.09
C ARG A 23 5.21 -2.72 2.58
N ILE A 24 4.18 -2.08 3.12
CA ILE A 24 3.89 -0.65 2.96
C ILE A 24 4.17 0.03 4.29
N TRP A 25 4.91 1.13 4.24
CA TRP A 25 5.35 1.92 5.38
C TRP A 25 4.83 3.35 5.28
N ALA A 26 4.82 4.05 6.41
CA ALA A 26 4.59 5.48 6.45
C ALA A 26 5.56 6.21 7.36
N THR A 27 5.79 7.48 7.06
CA THR A 27 6.41 8.45 7.96
C THR A 27 5.56 9.72 8.01
N VAL A 28 5.63 10.44 9.13
CA VAL A 28 4.82 11.61 9.44
C VAL A 28 5.72 12.80 9.78
N SER A 29 5.32 14.00 9.35
CA SER A 29 5.93 15.27 9.73
C SER A 29 4.86 16.30 10.09
N ALA A 30 5.19 17.21 11.02
CA ALA A 30 4.34 18.35 11.36
C ALA A 30 4.41 19.48 10.31
N GLY A 31 5.40 19.48 9.43
CA GLY A 31 5.59 20.51 8.40
C GLY A 31 6.04 19.91 7.08
N LEU A 32 5.84 20.63 5.97
CA LEU A 32 6.17 20.14 4.63
C LEU A 32 7.67 19.82 4.47
N ASN A 33 8.53 20.62 5.12
CA ASN A 33 9.98 20.47 5.13
C ASN A 33 10.51 20.16 6.55
N GLY A 34 9.64 19.67 7.44
CA GLY A 34 10.00 19.38 8.82
C GLY A 34 10.72 18.04 8.98
N PRO A 35 11.24 17.74 10.19
CA PRO A 35 11.75 16.42 10.48
C PRO A 35 10.65 15.37 10.26
N VAL A 36 11.04 14.22 9.70
CA VAL A 36 10.16 13.09 9.47
C VAL A 36 10.31 12.07 10.60
N SER A 37 9.21 11.44 11.00
CA SER A 37 9.24 10.38 12.00
C SER A 37 10.02 9.16 11.49
N PRO A 38 10.46 8.25 12.38
CA PRO A 38 10.83 6.90 11.97
C PRO A 38 9.70 6.24 11.16
N GLN A 39 10.08 5.31 10.29
CA GLN A 39 9.11 4.55 9.48
C GLN A 39 8.27 3.64 10.38
N ARG A 40 6.97 3.56 10.08
CA ARG A 40 6.02 2.65 10.72
C ARG A 40 5.45 1.69 9.68
N LEU A 41 5.38 0.41 10.02
CA LEU A 41 4.77 -0.60 9.17
C LEU A 41 3.26 -0.39 9.17
N ILE A 42 2.67 -0.19 7.99
CA ILE A 42 1.24 0.06 7.84
C ILE A 42 0.52 -1.21 7.42
N TYR A 43 1.08 -1.94 6.46
CA TYR A 43 0.44 -3.11 5.93
C TYR A 43 1.46 -4.09 5.36
N THR A 44 1.19 -5.38 5.54
CA THR A 44 1.89 -6.45 4.83
C THR A 44 0.89 -7.08 3.89
N ILE A 45 1.18 -7.06 2.60
CA ILE A 45 0.30 -7.58 1.55
C ILE A 45 0.16 -9.10 1.74
N PRO A 46 -1.06 -9.61 1.94
CA PRO A 46 -1.29 -11.03 2.21
C PRO A 46 -1.55 -11.84 0.93
N ASP A 47 -1.78 -11.15 -0.19
CA ASP A 47 -2.14 -11.76 -1.46
C ASP A 47 -1.10 -12.81 -1.89
N GLN A 48 -1.58 -14.00 -2.22
CA GLN A 48 -0.76 -15.09 -2.75
C GLN A 48 -1.53 -15.90 -3.79
N ILE A 49 -0.80 -16.38 -4.79
CA ILE A 49 -1.28 -17.39 -5.74
C ILE A 49 -0.21 -18.48 -5.82
N ASN A 50 -0.61 -19.73 -5.58
CA ASN A 50 0.30 -20.88 -5.55
C ASN A 50 1.52 -20.69 -4.62
N GLY A 51 1.33 -19.95 -3.52
CA GLY A 51 2.39 -19.64 -2.55
C GLY A 51 3.28 -18.44 -2.92
N HIS A 52 3.11 -17.85 -4.09
CA HIS A 52 3.89 -16.70 -4.56
C HIS A 52 3.19 -15.37 -4.26
N THR A 53 3.93 -14.37 -3.79
CA THR A 53 3.40 -13.01 -3.57
C THR A 53 3.43 -12.18 -4.86
N PRO A 54 2.55 -11.19 -5.01
CA PRO A 54 2.48 -10.41 -6.24
C PRO A 54 3.63 -9.40 -6.36
N PHE A 55 3.87 -8.96 -7.60
CA PHE A 55 4.40 -7.62 -7.83
C PHE A 55 3.32 -6.59 -7.47
N PHE A 56 3.66 -5.59 -6.66
CA PHE A 56 2.73 -4.52 -6.30
C PHE A 56 3.42 -3.14 -6.33
N TYR A 57 2.61 -2.09 -6.43
CA TYR A 57 3.12 -0.72 -6.55
C TYR A 57 2.09 0.33 -6.11
N LEU A 58 2.57 1.57 -5.94
CA LEU A 58 1.80 2.80 -5.73
C LEU A 58 0.80 2.75 -4.55
N PRO A 59 1.27 2.71 -3.30
CA PRO A 59 0.42 3.05 -2.17
C PRO A 59 -0.02 4.53 -2.29
N ILE A 60 -1.31 4.76 -2.47
CA ILE A 60 -1.93 6.08 -2.60
C ILE A 60 -2.98 6.22 -1.50
N ALA A 61 -2.88 7.28 -0.72
CA ALA A 61 -3.85 7.59 0.32
C ALA A 61 -4.91 8.54 -0.22
N HIS A 62 -6.13 8.39 0.30
CA HIS A 62 -7.31 9.16 -0.08
C HIS A 62 -7.94 9.81 1.16
N PRO A 63 -7.42 10.98 1.61
CA PRO A 63 -7.89 11.66 2.82
C PRO A 63 -9.35 12.10 2.76
N GLU A 64 -9.90 12.31 1.57
CA GLU A 64 -11.31 12.62 1.32
C GLU A 64 -12.25 11.48 1.73
N TYR A 65 -11.72 10.27 1.92
CA TYR A 65 -12.48 9.10 2.35
C TYR A 65 -12.14 8.65 3.78
N ILE A 66 -11.58 9.53 4.61
CA ILE A 66 -11.47 9.25 6.05
C ILE A 66 -12.88 9.08 6.63
N ASN A 67 -13.14 7.92 7.23
CA ASN A 67 -14.46 7.58 7.75
C ASN A 67 -14.65 8.03 9.21
N GLU A 68 -15.85 7.79 9.75
CA GLU A 68 -16.24 8.13 11.13
C GLU A 68 -15.42 7.40 12.20
N LYS A 69 -14.72 6.31 11.83
CA LYS A 69 -13.82 5.56 12.71
C LYS A 69 -12.38 6.11 12.71
N ASN A 70 -12.14 7.27 12.08
CA ASN A 70 -10.81 7.82 11.85
C ASN A 70 -9.88 6.84 11.09
N GLU A 71 -10.41 6.19 10.06
CA GLU A 71 -9.63 5.30 9.19
C GLU A 71 -9.47 5.91 7.80
N LEU A 72 -8.21 6.07 7.39
CA LEU A 72 -7.82 6.48 6.05
C LEU A 72 -8.05 5.34 5.06
N LEU A 73 -8.59 5.65 3.88
CA LEU A 73 -8.51 4.73 2.74
C LEU A 73 -7.12 4.83 2.12
N LEU A 74 -6.41 3.70 2.06
CA LEU A 74 -5.17 3.55 1.29
C LEU A 74 -5.42 2.53 0.18
N THR A 75 -5.06 2.86 -1.06
CA THR A 75 -5.09 1.92 -2.18
C THR A 75 -3.69 1.58 -2.65
N TYR A 76 -3.51 0.38 -3.18
CA TYR A 76 -2.31 -0.02 -3.92
C TYR A 76 -2.72 -0.88 -5.11
N SER A 77 -1.83 -1.12 -6.07
CA SER A 77 -2.12 -1.96 -7.23
C SER A 77 -1.31 -3.24 -7.18
N ILE A 78 -1.97 -4.36 -7.44
CA ILE A 78 -1.32 -5.63 -7.78
C ILE A 78 -1.07 -5.63 -9.29
N ASN A 79 0.14 -6.03 -9.69
CA ASN A 79 0.59 -6.08 -11.07
C ASN A 79 1.14 -7.46 -11.46
N GLY A 80 0.31 -8.46 -11.23
CA GLY A 80 0.62 -9.82 -11.59
C GLY A 80 1.51 -10.55 -10.61
N TYR A 81 1.78 -11.79 -10.98
CA TYR A 81 2.55 -12.78 -10.24
C TYR A 81 3.65 -13.37 -11.12
N GLU A 82 3.92 -12.76 -12.28
CA GLU A 82 4.98 -13.20 -13.17
C GLU A 82 6.37 -12.84 -12.59
N PRO A 83 7.40 -13.64 -12.91
CA PRO A 83 7.36 -14.86 -13.71
C PRO A 83 6.89 -16.13 -12.96
N CYS A 84 6.64 -16.06 -11.65
CA CYS A 84 6.35 -17.23 -10.81
C CYS A 84 5.04 -17.94 -11.18
N VAL A 85 4.01 -17.17 -11.57
CA VAL A 85 2.71 -17.69 -12.01
C VAL A 85 2.38 -17.04 -13.36
N PRO A 86 2.09 -17.85 -14.40
CA PRO A 86 1.70 -17.31 -15.71
C PRO A 86 0.48 -16.38 -15.62
N GLY A 87 0.54 -15.22 -16.26
CA GLY A 87 -0.54 -14.23 -16.24
C GLY A 87 -1.73 -14.61 -17.14
N CYS A 88 -1.49 -15.41 -18.17
CA CYS A 88 -2.49 -15.74 -19.19
C CYS A 88 -3.11 -17.14 -19.00
N VAL A 89 -4.43 -17.22 -19.10
CA VAL A 89 -5.22 -18.45 -19.15
C VAL A 89 -5.90 -18.50 -20.52
N ASN A 90 -5.62 -19.54 -21.31
CA ASN A 90 -6.15 -19.70 -22.68
C ASN A 90 -5.92 -18.46 -23.58
N GLY A 91 -4.71 -17.87 -23.49
CA GLY A 91 -4.32 -16.71 -24.30
C GLY A 91 -4.91 -15.37 -23.84
N ARG A 92 -5.60 -15.32 -22.69
CA ARG A 92 -6.14 -14.08 -22.11
C ARG A 92 -5.56 -13.83 -20.73
N PHE A 93 -5.20 -12.59 -20.44
CA PHE A 93 -4.70 -12.21 -19.12
C PHE A 93 -5.79 -12.39 -18.06
N ASN A 94 -5.45 -13.00 -16.92
CA ASN A 94 -6.37 -13.16 -15.80
C ASN A 94 -6.65 -11.78 -15.17
N PRO A 95 -7.88 -11.24 -15.23
CA PRO A 95 -8.18 -9.91 -14.72
C PRO A 95 -8.00 -9.80 -13.20
N ASP A 96 -8.03 -10.90 -12.46
CA ASP A 96 -7.79 -10.89 -11.01
C ASP A 96 -6.32 -10.64 -10.65
N TYR A 97 -5.41 -10.77 -11.62
CA TYR A 97 -3.97 -10.57 -11.43
C TYR A 97 -3.53 -9.12 -11.65
N TYR A 98 -4.40 -8.23 -12.16
CA TYR A 98 -4.10 -6.81 -12.31
C TYR A 98 -5.27 -5.97 -11.81
N ARG A 99 -5.23 -5.58 -10.53
CA ARG A 99 -6.33 -4.84 -9.90
C ARG A 99 -5.88 -3.97 -8.73
N PRO A 100 -6.58 -2.85 -8.49
CA PRO A 100 -6.41 -2.10 -7.26
C PRO A 100 -6.92 -2.90 -6.05
N ARG A 101 -6.30 -2.65 -4.91
CA ARG A 101 -6.71 -3.10 -3.58
C ARG A 101 -6.90 -1.88 -2.70
N GLY A 102 -7.84 -1.97 -1.77
CA GLY A 102 -8.11 -0.93 -0.77
C GLY A 102 -8.03 -1.49 0.63
N ILE A 103 -7.38 -0.75 1.53
CA ILE A 103 -7.32 -1.06 2.96
C ILE A 103 -7.74 0.17 3.77
N ARG A 104 -8.27 -0.10 4.97
CA ARG A 104 -8.56 0.94 5.98
C ARG A 104 -7.40 0.98 6.97
N VAL A 105 -6.78 2.16 7.09
CA VAL A 105 -5.63 2.39 7.98
C VAL A 105 -6.08 3.32 9.10
N PRO A 106 -6.12 2.85 10.36
CA PRO A 106 -6.38 3.72 11.50
C PRO A 106 -5.36 4.86 11.53
N LEU A 107 -5.80 6.11 11.69
CA LEU A 107 -4.86 7.24 11.74
C LEU A 107 -3.88 7.10 12.90
N SER A 108 -4.29 6.51 14.03
CA SER A 108 -3.41 6.21 15.17
C SER A 108 -2.23 5.29 14.84
N LEU A 109 -2.33 4.48 13.78
CA LEU A 109 -1.23 3.65 13.29
C LEU A 109 -0.14 4.51 12.61
N LEU A 110 -0.54 5.59 11.94
CA LEU A 110 0.38 6.56 11.34
C LEU A 110 1.10 7.37 12.42
N ASP A 111 0.35 7.84 13.41
CA ASP A 111 0.85 8.58 14.57
C ASP A 111 -0.20 8.53 15.71
N PRO A 112 0.15 8.13 16.94
CA PRO A 112 -0.79 8.05 18.06
C PRO A 112 -1.51 9.35 18.42
N SER A 113 -0.98 10.50 17.98
CA SER A 113 -1.55 11.83 18.26
C SER A 113 -2.50 12.35 17.16
N PHE A 114 -2.98 11.47 16.27
CA PHE A 114 -3.99 11.80 15.26
C PHE A 114 -5.43 11.83 15.76
#